data_AF-A0A2E8KF06-F1
#
_entry.id   AF-A0A2E8KF06-F1
#
_cell.length_a   1.000
_cell.length_b   1.000
_cell.length_c   1.000
_cell.angle_alpha   90.00
_cell.angle_beta   90.00
_cell.angle_gamma   90.00
#
_symmetry.space_group_name_H-M   'P 1'
#
loop_
_entity.id
_entity.type
_entity.pdbx_description
1 polymer ?
#
loop_
_entity_poly.entity_id
_entity_poly.type
_entity_poly.pdbx_seq_one_letter_code
_entity_poly.pdbx_strand_id
1 'polypeptide(L)'
;MNMLSSQLLGATAPVTVSRFMTHRASMSKRAKGLSSYGQVQEHDVASTTSATKLMTMLFDKACVLLKTAMRALESNDNQAFHQSALHALQIVLSLRFVLDTESASELSQSLFDTYTTIAASLKKALEEQDAAAIATIYEALDELRTAWHSVARP
;
A
#
# COMPACT_ATOMS: atom_id res chain seq x y z
N MET A 1 66.40 60.91 14.18
CA MET A 1 67.81 61.29 13.93
C MET A 1 68.57 59.99 13.70
N ASN A 2 69.05 59.80 12.46
CA ASN A 2 70.06 58.83 11.98
C ASN A 2 69.85 57.33 12.26
N MET A 3 70.26 56.38 11.43
CA MET A 3 70.69 56.23 10.03
C MET A 3 71.38 54.83 10.01
N LEU A 4 71.51 54.23 8.83
CA LEU A 4 72.34 53.03 8.51
C LEU A 4 71.67 51.69 8.87
N SER A 5 71.67 50.63 8.04
CA SER A 5 72.62 50.25 6.99
C SER A 5 71.97 49.43 5.87
N SER A 6 72.56 49.60 4.69
CA SER A 6 72.38 48.94 3.40
C SER A 6 72.90 47.49 3.37
N GLN A 7 72.26 46.64 2.56
CA GLN A 7 72.77 45.67 1.53
C GLN A 7 74.13 44.96 1.78
N LEU A 8 74.44 43.70 1.44
CA LEU A 8 74.00 42.78 0.36
C LEU A 8 74.74 41.40 0.55
N LEU A 9 74.11 40.32 0.04
CA LEU A 9 74.71 39.11 -0.59
C LEU A 9 75.34 37.96 0.25
N GLY A 10 74.86 36.71 0.02
CA GLY A 10 75.70 35.50 0.14
C GLY A 10 75.07 34.19 0.66
N ALA A 11 74.47 33.40 -0.24
CA ALA A 11 74.43 31.91 -0.31
C ALA A 11 74.09 31.04 0.94
N THR A 12 73.02 30.23 0.84
CA THR A 12 73.07 28.75 0.56
C THR A 12 71.66 28.15 0.72
N ALA A 13 71.31 27.20 -0.15
CA ALA A 13 69.98 26.58 -0.28
C ALA A 13 69.59 25.72 0.95
N PRO A 14 68.28 25.39 1.10
CA PRO A 14 67.89 24.05 0.68
C PRO A 14 66.55 23.96 -0.07
N VAL A 15 66.48 22.92 -0.89
CA VAL A 15 65.30 22.37 -1.59
C VAL A 15 64.23 21.94 -0.58
N THR A 16 62.95 22.21 -0.87
CA THR A 16 61.86 21.21 -0.83
C THR A 16 60.62 21.74 -1.56
N VAL A 17 60.14 20.88 -2.46
CA VAL A 17 59.01 21.03 -3.38
C VAL A 17 57.70 20.67 -2.68
N SER A 18 56.66 21.49 -2.83
CA SER A 18 55.33 21.07 -3.32
C SER A 18 54.34 22.22 -3.27
N ARG A 19 53.99 22.74 -4.45
CA ARG A 19 52.93 23.73 -4.64
C ARG A 19 51.66 22.99 -5.06
N PHE A 20 50.68 22.97 -4.17
CA PHE A 20 49.30 22.64 -4.47
C PHE A 20 48.74 23.63 -5.49
N MET A 21 48.32 23.15 -6.65
CA MET A 21 47.43 23.89 -7.55
C MET A 21 46.23 23.01 -7.87
N THR A 22 45.06 23.52 -7.47
CA THR A 22 43.74 22.93 -7.63
C THR A 22 43.10 23.44 -8.94
N HIS A 23 42.20 22.62 -9.49
CA HIS A 23 41.34 22.80 -10.69
C HIS A 23 42.03 22.47 -12.03
N ARG A 24 41.42 21.68 -12.94
CA ARG A 24 40.00 21.55 -13.29
C ARG A 24 39.83 20.22 -14.06
N ALA A 25 38.99 19.29 -13.59
CA ALA A 25 38.76 18.04 -14.31
C ALA A 25 37.57 18.17 -15.27
N SER A 26 37.82 17.71 -16.50
CA SER A 26 36.93 17.63 -17.65
C SER A 26 35.69 16.75 -17.39
N MET A 27 34.50 17.24 -17.74
CA MET A 27 33.29 16.42 -17.83
C MET A 27 33.19 15.77 -19.22
N SER A 28 33.42 14.46 -19.28
CA SER A 28 32.96 13.60 -20.37
C SER A 28 31.49 13.23 -20.12
N LYS A 29 30.58 13.72 -20.97
CA LYS A 29 29.18 13.27 -20.97
C LYS A 29 29.13 11.82 -21.48
N ARG A 30 29.14 10.85 -20.57
CA ARG A 30 28.70 9.49 -20.88
C ARG A 30 27.17 9.46 -20.91
N ALA A 31 26.63 9.25 -22.10
CA ALA A 31 25.25 8.79 -22.26
C ALA A 31 25.08 7.45 -21.51
N LYS A 32 24.12 7.41 -20.60
CA LYS A 32 23.54 6.17 -20.07
C LYS A 32 22.03 6.36 -20.00
N GLY A 33 21.41 6.39 -21.17
CA GLY A 33 20.02 5.96 -21.31
C GLY A 33 20.00 4.43 -21.23
N LEU A 34 18.91 3.90 -20.66
CA LEU A 34 18.62 2.48 -20.38
C LEU A 34 19.42 1.83 -19.23
N SER A 35 18.85 1.87 -18.03
CA SER A 35 18.52 0.67 -17.23
C SER A 35 18.10 1.07 -15.82
N SER A 36 16.84 1.46 -15.64
CA SER A 36 16.17 1.45 -14.33
C SER A 36 14.84 0.68 -14.37
N TYR A 37 14.60 -0.12 -15.41
CA TYR A 37 13.44 -1.01 -15.51
C TYR A 37 13.70 -2.44 -14.99
N GLY A 38 14.85 -2.66 -14.32
CA GLY A 38 15.27 -3.98 -13.83
C GLY A 38 15.05 -4.21 -12.33
N GLN A 39 14.62 -3.20 -11.57
CA GLN A 39 14.40 -3.31 -10.11
C GLN A 39 12.97 -3.00 -9.65
N VAL A 40 12.05 -2.75 -10.59
CA VAL A 40 10.63 -2.48 -10.30
C VAL A 40 9.79 -3.77 -10.29
N GLN A 41 10.35 -4.93 -10.67
CA GLN A 41 9.53 -6.14 -10.86
C GLN A 41 9.32 -6.99 -9.62
N GLU A 42 10.28 -7.12 -8.72
CA GLU A 42 10.18 -8.16 -7.68
C GLU A 42 9.48 -7.67 -6.41
N HIS A 43 9.79 -6.46 -5.95
CA HIS A 43 9.17 -5.86 -4.77
C HIS A 43 7.69 -5.48 -5.02
N ASP A 44 7.39 -4.88 -6.17
CA ASP A 44 6.02 -4.44 -6.48
C ASP A 44 5.11 -5.64 -6.78
N VAL A 45 5.56 -6.65 -7.52
CA VAL A 45 4.78 -7.87 -7.76
C VAL A 45 4.55 -8.65 -6.47
N ALA A 46 5.57 -8.79 -5.60
CA ALA A 46 5.39 -9.44 -4.30
C ALA A 46 4.41 -8.68 -3.40
N SER A 47 4.49 -7.34 -3.40
CA SER A 47 3.59 -6.47 -2.63
C SER A 47 2.16 -6.53 -3.15
N THR A 48 1.94 -6.42 -4.46
CA THR A 48 0.62 -6.57 -5.09
C THR A 48 0.04 -7.96 -4.84
N THR A 49 0.84 -9.02 -5.00
CA THR A 49 0.42 -10.40 -4.71
C THR A 49 0.00 -10.56 -3.24
N SER A 50 0.73 -9.92 -2.31
CA SER A 50 0.38 -9.94 -0.89
C SER A 50 -0.93 -9.20 -0.58
N ALA A 51 -1.20 -8.08 -1.25
CA ALA A 51 -2.44 -7.32 -1.12
C ALA A 51 -3.64 -8.08 -1.69
N THR A 52 -3.52 -8.64 -2.90
CA THR A 52 -4.57 -9.46 -3.51
C THR A 52 -4.89 -10.68 -2.67
N LYS A 53 -3.89 -11.33 -2.07
CA LYS A 53 -4.08 -12.45 -1.14
C LYS A 53 -4.79 -12.03 0.15
N LEU A 54 -4.47 -10.86 0.70
CA LEU A 54 -5.18 -10.32 1.86
C LEU A 54 -6.66 -10.07 1.54
N MET A 55 -6.95 -9.47 0.38
CA MET A 55 -8.31 -9.22 -0.08
C MET A 55 -9.11 -10.52 -0.17
N THR A 56 -8.59 -11.56 -0.84
CA THR A 56 -9.30 -12.84 -0.98
C THR A 56 -9.61 -13.48 0.37
N MET A 57 -8.65 -13.48 1.31
CA MET A 57 -8.86 -14.00 2.66
C MET A 57 -9.93 -13.22 3.44
N LEU A 58 -9.99 -11.89 3.30
CA LEU A 58 -11.01 -11.07 3.95
C LEU A 58 -12.41 -11.35 3.40
N PHE A 59 -12.56 -11.47 2.08
CA PHE A 59 -13.84 -11.83 1.47
C PHE A 59 -14.28 -13.25 1.85
N ASP A 60 -13.36 -14.22 1.86
CA ASP A 60 -13.64 -15.59 2.33
C ASP A 60 -14.15 -15.56 3.78
N LYS A 61 -13.48 -14.81 4.66
CA LYS A 61 -13.89 -14.68 6.06
C LYS A 61 -15.25 -14.00 6.22
N ALA A 62 -15.51 -12.93 5.48
CA ALA A 62 -16.80 -12.23 5.51
C ALA A 62 -17.95 -13.16 5.11
N CYS A 63 -17.78 -13.94 4.04
CA CYS A 63 -18.76 -14.92 3.59
C CYS A 63 -19.03 -16.01 4.64
N VAL A 64 -17.98 -16.52 5.31
CA VAL A 64 -18.13 -17.49 6.42
C VAL A 64 -18.92 -16.87 7.57
N LEU A 65 -18.61 -15.63 7.95
CA LEU A 65 -19.31 -14.94 9.05
C LEU A 65 -20.79 -14.70 8.76
N LEU A 66 -21.15 -14.33 7.52
CA LEU A 66 -22.57 -14.17 7.16
C LEU A 66 -23.32 -15.49 7.14
N LYS A 67 -22.70 -16.60 6.70
CA LYS A 67 -23.29 -17.94 6.84
C LYS A 67 -23.51 -18.31 8.30
N THR A 68 -22.55 -18.01 9.17
CA THR A 68 -22.72 -18.22 10.63
C THR A 68 -23.85 -17.37 11.19
N ALA A 69 -23.95 -16.10 10.78
CA ALA A 69 -25.00 -15.19 11.22
C ALA A 69 -26.41 -15.72 10.83
N MET A 70 -26.58 -16.18 9.58
CA MET A 70 -27.85 -16.76 9.12
C MET A 70 -28.24 -18.01 9.94
N ARG A 71 -27.29 -18.93 10.17
CA ARG A 71 -27.55 -20.12 11.02
C ARG A 71 -27.90 -19.76 12.46
N ALA A 72 -27.28 -18.71 13.00
CA ALA A 72 -27.59 -18.23 14.35
C ALA A 72 -29.01 -17.66 14.45
N LEU A 73 -29.50 -16.96 13.41
CA LEU A 73 -30.90 -16.53 13.33
C LEU A 73 -31.85 -17.74 13.29
N GLU A 74 -31.55 -18.78 12.50
CA GLU A 74 -32.35 -20.01 12.45
C GLU A 74 -32.45 -20.69 13.83
N SER A 75 -31.38 -20.66 14.62
CA SER A 75 -31.34 -21.23 15.97
C SER A 75 -31.79 -20.26 17.08
N ASN A 76 -32.26 -19.05 16.75
CA ASN A 76 -32.59 -17.99 17.70
C ASN A 76 -31.43 -17.60 18.65
N ASP A 77 -30.18 -17.77 18.22
CA ASP A 77 -28.98 -17.33 18.95
C ASP A 77 -28.60 -15.90 18.54
N ASN A 78 -29.30 -14.94 19.15
CA ASN A 78 -29.11 -13.51 18.85
C ASN A 78 -27.69 -13.02 19.17
N GLN A 79 -27.02 -13.60 20.16
CA GLN A 79 -25.66 -13.19 20.52
C GLN A 79 -24.68 -13.61 19.43
N ALA A 80 -24.73 -14.89 19.00
CA ALA A 80 -23.87 -15.40 17.93
C ALA A 80 -24.17 -14.70 16.59
N PHE A 81 -25.44 -14.37 16.34
CA PHE A 81 -25.87 -13.57 15.20
C PHE A 81 -25.16 -12.21 15.19
N HIS A 82 -25.35 -11.39 16.23
CA HIS A 82 -24.78 -10.04 16.27
C HIS A 82 -23.25 -10.07 16.25
N GLN A 83 -22.61 -11.00 16.96
CA GLN A 83 -21.15 -11.14 16.96
C GLN A 83 -20.61 -11.44 15.55
N SER A 84 -21.25 -12.37 14.82
CA SER A 84 -20.80 -12.75 13.49
C SER A 84 -21.07 -11.65 12.46
N ALA A 85 -22.26 -11.06 12.49
CA ALA A 85 -22.68 -10.04 11.54
C ALA A 85 -21.93 -8.71 11.74
N LEU A 86 -21.66 -8.29 12.99
CA LEU A 86 -20.82 -7.11 13.25
C LEU A 86 -19.38 -7.31 12.78
N HIS A 87 -18.83 -8.52 12.92
CA HIS A 87 -17.49 -8.82 12.42
C HIS A 87 -17.45 -8.79 10.89
N ALA A 88 -18.48 -9.32 10.21
CA ALA A 88 -18.58 -9.19 8.75
C ALA A 88 -18.64 -7.72 8.33
N LEU A 89 -19.44 -6.89 9.03
CA LEU A 89 -19.52 -5.45 8.80
C LEU A 89 -18.17 -4.74 8.98
N GLN A 90 -17.42 -5.09 10.03
CA GLN A 90 -16.07 -4.55 10.25
C GLN A 90 -15.15 -4.87 9.07
N ILE A 91 -15.17 -6.10 8.56
CA ILE A 91 -14.36 -6.48 7.39
C ILE A 91 -14.73 -5.63 6.17
N VAL A 92 -16.03 -5.49 5.86
CA VAL A 92 -16.49 -4.70 4.71
C VAL A 92 -16.05 -3.24 4.82
N LEU A 93 -16.14 -2.67 6.03
CA LEU A 93 -15.63 -1.32 6.28
C LEU A 93 -14.11 -1.23 6.12
N SER A 94 -13.36 -2.24 6.57
CA SER A 94 -11.91 -2.31 6.41
C SER A 94 -11.47 -2.40 4.94
N LEU A 95 -12.21 -3.11 4.09
CA LEU A 95 -11.91 -3.24 2.65
C LEU A 95 -11.86 -1.89 1.92
N ARG A 96 -12.60 -0.89 2.41
CA ARG A 96 -12.57 0.48 1.87
C ARG A 96 -11.22 1.17 2.04
N PHE A 97 -10.47 0.82 3.08
CA PHE A 97 -9.17 1.42 3.40
C PHE A 97 -8.00 0.68 2.76
N VAL A 98 -8.22 -0.56 2.30
CA VAL A 98 -7.19 -1.34 1.57
C VAL A 98 -7.16 -0.96 0.10
N LEU A 99 -8.23 -0.35 -0.43
CA LEU A 99 -8.19 0.30 -1.73
C LEU A 99 -7.15 1.42 -1.70
N ASP A 100 -6.18 1.34 -2.61
CA ASP A 100 -5.21 2.42 -2.81
C ASP A 100 -5.94 3.69 -3.26
N THR A 101 -6.21 4.58 -2.32
CA THR A 101 -6.86 5.87 -2.57
C THR A 101 -5.91 6.89 -3.18
N GLU A 102 -4.60 6.63 -3.24
CA GLU A 102 -3.68 7.52 -3.97
C GLU A 102 -3.89 7.40 -5.49
N SER A 103 -4.25 6.20 -5.94
CA SER A 103 -4.77 5.93 -7.28
C SER A 103 -6.25 6.28 -7.35
N ALA A 104 -6.59 7.57 -7.50
CA ALA A 104 -7.96 8.08 -7.69
C ALA A 104 -8.60 7.64 -9.03
N SER A 105 -8.52 6.35 -9.36
CA SER A 105 -9.10 5.74 -10.54
C SER A 105 -10.62 5.61 -10.41
N GLU A 106 -11.31 5.57 -11.55
CA GLU A 106 -12.75 5.32 -11.62
C GLU A 106 -13.12 3.98 -10.95
N LEU A 107 -12.27 2.95 -11.11
CA LEU A 107 -12.46 1.65 -10.47
C LEU A 107 -12.37 1.73 -8.94
N SER A 108 -11.37 2.45 -8.41
CA SER A 108 -11.21 2.63 -6.97
C SER A 108 -12.42 3.32 -6.34
N GLN A 109 -12.97 4.34 -7.02
CA GLN A 109 -14.17 5.04 -6.58
C GLN A 109 -15.41 4.13 -6.63
N SER A 110 -15.61 3.40 -7.73
CA SER A 110 -16.73 2.46 -7.89
C SER A 110 -16.71 1.37 -6.80
N LEU A 111 -15.54 0.81 -6.48
CA LEU A 111 -15.40 -0.18 -5.42
C LEU A 111 -15.66 0.42 -4.03
N PHE A 112 -15.19 1.64 -3.78
CA PHE A 112 -15.48 2.34 -2.52
C PHE A 112 -16.98 2.55 -2.31
N ASP A 113 -17.71 2.98 -3.36
CA ASP A 113 -19.15 3.19 -3.31
C ASP A 113 -19.91 1.87 -3.13
N THR A 114 -19.46 0.82 -3.82
CA THR A 114 -20.01 -0.54 -3.68
C THR A 114 -19.89 -1.02 -2.24
N TYR A 115 -18.69 -0.96 -1.65
CA TYR A 115 -18.47 -1.40 -0.27
C TYR A 115 -19.20 -0.53 0.74
N THR A 116 -19.34 0.77 0.48
CA THR A 116 -20.13 1.69 1.32
C THR A 116 -21.61 1.27 1.33
N THR A 117 -22.17 0.96 0.17
CA THR A 117 -23.54 0.50 0.02
C THR A 117 -23.77 -0.83 0.73
N ILE A 118 -22.87 -1.81 0.53
CA ILE A 118 -22.94 -3.10 1.21
C ILE A 118 -22.89 -2.94 2.73
N ALA A 119 -21.98 -2.09 3.25
CA ALA A 119 -21.88 -1.84 4.69
C ALA A 119 -23.14 -1.21 5.27
N ALA A 120 -23.74 -0.23 4.57
CA ALA A 120 -24.99 0.39 5.00
C ALA A 120 -26.14 -0.62 5.03
N SER A 121 -26.28 -1.44 3.98
CA SER A 121 -27.30 -2.50 3.91
C SER A 121 -27.11 -3.55 5.00
N LEU A 122 -25.88 -3.98 5.26
CA LEU A 122 -25.58 -4.96 6.30
C LEU A 122 -25.86 -4.41 7.70
N LYS A 123 -25.52 -3.14 7.95
CA LYS A 123 -25.86 -2.48 9.21
C LYS A 123 -27.37 -2.47 9.43
N LYS A 124 -28.15 -2.09 8.42
CA LYS A 124 -29.61 -2.09 8.48
C LYS A 124 -30.17 -3.50 8.74
N ALA A 125 -29.72 -4.49 7.97
CA ALA A 125 -30.17 -5.88 8.13
C ALA A 125 -29.83 -6.44 9.53
N LEU A 126 -28.71 -6.02 10.11
CA LEU A 126 -28.31 -6.38 11.47
C LEU A 126 -29.24 -5.78 12.53
N GLU A 127 -29.61 -4.50 12.38
CA GLU A 127 -30.54 -3.80 13.27
C GLU A 127 -31.95 -4.40 13.20
N GLU A 128 -32.38 -4.81 12.00
CA GLU A 128 -33.72 -5.38 11.74
C GLU A 128 -33.78 -6.90 11.93
N GLN A 129 -32.65 -7.57 12.15
CA GLN A 129 -32.52 -9.04 12.17
C GLN A 129 -33.10 -9.70 10.90
N ASP A 130 -32.94 -9.04 9.75
CA ASP A 130 -33.51 -9.49 8.47
C ASP A 130 -32.61 -10.55 7.80
N ALA A 131 -32.98 -11.82 8.00
CA ALA A 131 -32.28 -12.96 7.40
C ALA A 131 -32.25 -12.93 5.87
N ALA A 132 -33.31 -12.44 5.21
CA ALA A 132 -33.39 -12.39 3.76
C ALA A 132 -32.46 -11.32 3.18
N ALA A 133 -32.38 -10.16 3.85
CA ALA A 133 -31.42 -9.13 3.50
C ALA A 133 -29.97 -9.62 3.69
N ILE A 134 -29.69 -10.36 4.78
CA ILE A 134 -28.35 -10.94 5.00
C ILE A 134 -27.99 -11.95 3.91
N ALA A 135 -28.92 -12.79 3.47
CA ALA A 135 -28.70 -13.73 2.38
C ALA A 135 -28.37 -13.01 1.06
N THR A 136 -29.10 -11.94 0.74
CA THR A 136 -28.84 -11.10 -0.45
C THR A 136 -27.46 -10.45 -0.38
N ILE A 137 -27.06 -9.95 0.79
CA ILE A 137 -25.74 -9.35 1.01
C ILE A 137 -24.63 -10.40 0.90
N TYR A 138 -24.88 -11.61 1.40
CA TYR A 138 -23.96 -12.74 1.23
C TYR A 138 -23.71 -13.03 -0.25
N GLU A 139 -24.76 -13.07 -1.09
CA GLU A 139 -24.61 -13.33 -2.53
C GLU A 139 -23.75 -12.25 -3.21
N ALA A 140 -24.01 -10.98 -2.91
CA ALA A 140 -23.21 -9.87 -3.43
C ALA A 140 -21.73 -9.95 -3.00
N LEU A 141 -21.46 -10.32 -1.75
CA LEU A 141 -20.09 -10.51 -1.27
C LEU A 141 -19.42 -11.76 -1.87
N ASP A 142 -20.17 -12.84 -2.15
CA ASP A 142 -19.65 -14.06 -2.77
C ASP A 142 -19.30 -13.85 -4.26
N GLU A 143 -20.05 -13.00 -4.95
CA GLU A 143 -19.72 -12.57 -6.31
C GLU A 143 -18.40 -11.78 -6.32
N LEU A 144 -18.26 -10.79 -5.44
CA LEU A 144 -17.02 -10.01 -5.28
C LEU A 144 -15.84 -10.91 -4.87
N ARG A 145 -16.06 -11.84 -3.94
CA ARG A 145 -15.07 -12.84 -3.52
C ARG A 145 -14.57 -13.63 -4.72
N THR A 146 -15.49 -14.10 -5.56
CA THR A 146 -15.17 -14.86 -6.78
C THR A 146 -14.37 -14.02 -7.76
N ALA A 147 -14.75 -12.75 -7.97
CA ALA A 147 -14.02 -11.83 -8.82
C ALA A 147 -12.57 -11.64 -8.32
N TRP A 148 -12.35 -11.41 -7.02
CA TRP A 148 -11.01 -11.27 -6.45
C TRP A 148 -10.16 -12.53 -6.56
N HIS A 149 -10.76 -13.71 -6.36
CA HIS A 149 -10.06 -14.99 -6.59
C HIS A 149 -9.69 -15.21 -8.06
N SER A 150 -10.47 -14.67 -9.00
CA SER A 150 -10.13 -14.74 -10.43
C SER A 150 -8.89 -13.92 -10.76
N VAL A 151 -8.74 -12.74 -10.14
CA VAL A 151 -7.58 -11.85 -10.32
C VAL A 151 -6.35 -12.38 -9.57
N ALA A 152 -6.54 -13.09 -8.46
CA ALA A 152 -5.45 -13.67 -7.67
C ALA A 152 -4.78 -14.89 -8.34
N ARG A 153 -5.40 -15.45 -9.38
CA ARG A 153 -4.85 -16.59 -10.11
C ARG A 153 -3.76 -16.09 -11.08
N PRO A 154 -2.55 -16.67 -11.05
CA PRO A 154 -1.47 -16.29 -11.96
C PRO A 154 -1.78 -16.64 -13.43
#